data_AF-A0A1G8E150-F1
#
_entry.id   AF-A0A1G8E150-F1
#
_cell.length_a   1.000
_cell.length_b   1.000
_cell.length_c   1.000
_cell.angle_alpha   90.00
_cell.angle_beta   90.00
_cell.angle_gamma   90.00
#
_symmetry.space_group_name_H-M   'P 1'
#
loop_
_entity.id
_entity.type
_entity.pdbx_description
1 polymer ?
#
loop_
_entity_poly.entity_id
_entity_poly.type
_entity_poly.pdbx_seq_one_letter_code
_entity_poly.pdbx_strand_id
1 'polypeptide(L)'
;MAHVIFHERPGCHNNTRQKVMLAEAGHTVEAHDLLAECWSPEILAPFLETLPVARWFNPAATRVKSGEVDPASFSDTPADRARALAALCADPLLIRRPLMEAGGEFRCGFDLREVDAWIGLEKGCDLKGDVQTCPYMDVVEGCQDRFQDSQARCGA
;
A
#
# COMPACT_ATOMS: atom_id res chain seq x y z
N MET A 1 -9.75 -10.07 15.49
CA MET A 1 -9.37 -8.65 15.51
C MET A 1 -7.85 -8.58 15.47
N ALA A 2 -7.29 -8.07 14.37
CA ALA A 2 -5.86 -7.83 14.25
C ALA A 2 -5.54 -6.34 14.46
N HIS A 3 -4.31 -6.05 14.88
CA HIS A 3 -3.72 -4.71 14.81
C HIS A 3 -2.83 -4.65 13.58
N VAL A 4 -3.14 -3.75 12.66
CA VAL A 4 -2.47 -3.64 11.36
C VAL A 4 -1.69 -2.32 11.31
N ILE A 5 -0.36 -2.41 11.23
CA ILE A 5 0.48 -1.26 10.89
C ILE A 5 0.48 -1.16 9.37
N PHE A 6 0.00 -0.03 8.86
CA PHE A 6 -0.30 0.18 7.44
C PHE A 6 0.51 1.36 6.90
N HIS A 7 1.60 1.08 6.20
CA HIS A 7 2.43 2.10 5.56
C HIS A 7 1.85 2.47 4.20
N GLU A 8 1.43 3.72 4.07
CA GLU A 8 0.78 4.26 2.89
C GLU A 8 1.49 5.51 2.37
N ARG A 9 1.03 6.00 1.21
CA ARG A 9 1.25 7.41 0.88
C ARG A 9 -0.01 8.19 1.24
N PRO A 10 0.08 9.21 2.12
CA PRO A 10 -1.07 10.05 2.47
C PRO A 10 -1.76 10.61 1.23
N GLY A 11 -3.10 10.60 1.25
CA GLY A 11 -3.93 11.06 0.13
C GLY A 11 -4.09 10.05 -1.02
N CYS A 12 -3.55 8.83 -0.90
CA CYS A 12 -3.79 7.76 -1.87
C CYS A 12 -5.19 7.16 -1.70
N HIS A 13 -6.10 7.44 -2.65
CA HIS A 13 -7.49 6.99 -2.60
C HIS A 13 -7.63 5.46 -2.44
N ASN A 14 -6.76 4.67 -3.11
CA ASN A 14 -6.82 3.21 -3.00
C ASN A 14 -6.44 2.73 -1.60
N ASN A 15 -5.41 3.32 -0.99
CA ASN A 15 -5.04 3.00 0.39
C ASN A 15 -6.14 3.42 1.37
N THR A 16 -6.80 4.56 1.16
CA THR A 16 -7.97 4.95 1.96
C THR A 16 -9.06 3.87 1.93
N ARG A 17 -9.42 3.35 0.75
CA ARG A 17 -10.42 2.26 0.63
C ARG A 17 -9.98 0.98 1.33
N GLN A 18 -8.71 0.60 1.20
CA GLN A 18 -8.16 -0.60 1.85
C GLN A 18 -8.19 -0.51 3.38
N LYS A 19 -7.82 0.66 3.95
CA LYS A 19 -7.89 0.88 5.41
C LYS A 19 -9.33 0.83 5.92
N VAL A 20 -10.28 1.41 5.18
CA VAL A 20 -11.71 1.31 5.52
C VAL A 20 -12.16 -0.15 5.55
N MET A 21 -11.80 -0.94 4.53
CA MET A 21 -12.14 -2.36 4.48
C MET A 21 -11.59 -3.15 5.67
N LEU A 22 -10.32 -2.90 6.05
CA LEU A 22 -9.71 -3.51 7.24
C LEU A 22 -10.45 -3.12 8.52
N ALA A 23 -10.84 -1.85 8.66
CA ALA A 23 -11.59 -1.36 9.82
C ALA A 23 -13.01 -1.95 9.88
N GLU A 24 -13.70 -2.06 8.75
CA GLU A 24 -15.03 -2.67 8.63
C GLU A 24 -15.02 -4.18 8.97
N ALA A 25 -13.93 -4.88 8.66
CA ALA A 25 -13.68 -6.25 9.11
C ALA A 25 -13.40 -6.37 10.62
N GLY A 26 -13.41 -5.26 11.37
CA GLY A 26 -13.20 -5.23 12.81
C GLY A 26 -11.72 -5.34 13.20
N HIS A 27 -10.80 -4.89 12.35
CA HIS A 27 -9.39 -4.70 12.70
C HIS A 27 -9.11 -3.26 13.12
N THR A 28 -8.02 -3.08 13.87
CA THR A 28 -7.47 -1.74 14.15
C THR A 28 -6.39 -1.45 13.12
N VAL A 29 -6.41 -0.26 12.54
CA VAL A 29 -5.46 0.15 11.50
C VAL A 29 -4.70 1.39 11.97
N GLU A 30 -3.39 1.25 12.14
CA GLU A 30 -2.46 2.34 12.41
C GLU A 30 -1.79 2.75 11.09
N ALA A 31 -2.04 3.97 10.61
CA ALA A 31 -1.53 4.42 9.32
C ALA A 31 -0.23 5.21 9.49
N HIS A 32 0.81 4.78 8.78
CA HIS A 32 2.12 5.43 8.74
C HIS A 32 2.40 6.01 7.35
N ASP A 33 3.05 7.16 7.28
CA ASP A 33 3.54 7.70 6.02
C ASP A 33 4.82 6.96 5.60
N LEU A 34 4.71 6.15 4.56
CA LEU A 34 5.81 5.39 3.98
C LEU A 34 7.00 6.27 3.58
N LEU A 35 6.77 7.55 3.26
CA LEU A 35 7.83 8.49 2.88
C LEU A 35 8.49 9.18 4.07
N ALA A 36 7.87 9.13 5.26
CA ALA A 36 8.42 9.69 6.48
C ALA A 36 9.32 8.69 7.23
N GLU A 37 9.20 7.40 6.92
CA GLU A 37 9.99 6.34 7.55
C GLU A 37 11.41 6.24 6.99
N CYS A 38 12.37 5.95 7.88
CA CYS A 38 13.75 5.67 7.53
C CYS A 38 13.93 4.18 7.20
N TRP A 39 13.76 3.81 5.93
CA TRP A 39 13.93 2.43 5.49
C TRP A 39 15.39 2.00 5.47
N SER A 40 15.65 0.83 6.06
CA SER A 40 16.89 0.06 5.84
C SER A 40 16.55 -1.29 5.20
N PRO A 41 17.51 -1.96 4.54
CA PRO A 41 17.27 -3.28 3.96
C PRO A 41 16.72 -4.28 4.98
N GLU A 42 17.16 -4.21 6.23
CA GLU A 42 16.75 -5.11 7.32
C GLU A 42 15.30 -4.88 7.74
N ILE A 43 14.81 -3.64 7.71
CA ILE A 43 13.42 -3.28 8.03
C ILE A 43 12.50 -3.60 6.85
N LEU A 44 12.96 -3.35 5.62
CA LEU A 44 12.13 -3.48 4.42
C LEU A 44 12.04 -4.93 3.90
N ALA A 45 13.10 -5.73 4.04
CA ALA A 45 13.14 -7.08 3.50
C ALA A 45 11.98 -7.99 3.96
N PRO A 46 11.57 -8.04 5.24
CA PRO A 46 10.47 -8.88 5.69
C PRO A 46 9.17 -8.68 4.90
N PHE A 47 8.88 -7.46 4.45
CA PHE A 47 7.69 -7.16 3.65
C PHE A 47 7.75 -7.70 2.22
N LEU A 48 8.95 -7.86 1.67
CA LEU A 48 9.19 -8.09 0.25
C LEU A 48 9.60 -9.53 -0.06
N GLU A 49 10.19 -10.23 0.90
CA GLU A 49 10.89 -11.49 0.64
C GLU A 49 10.01 -12.63 0.10
N THR A 50 8.70 -12.57 0.35
CA THR A 50 7.71 -13.54 -0.14
C THR A 50 7.32 -13.31 -1.61
N LEU A 51 7.79 -12.22 -2.23
CA LEU A 51 7.48 -11.84 -3.60
C LEU A 51 8.74 -11.88 -4.48
N PRO A 52 8.58 -12.17 -5.79
CA PRO A 52 9.63 -11.92 -6.77
C PRO A 52 10.04 -10.45 -6.80
N VAL A 53 11.31 -10.15 -7.05
CA VAL A 53 11.88 -8.78 -6.97
C VAL A 53 11.13 -7.79 -7.85
N ALA A 54 10.71 -8.20 -9.05
CA ALA A 54 9.94 -7.35 -9.95
C ALA A 54 8.62 -6.84 -9.34
N ARG A 55 8.04 -7.57 -8.37
CA ARG A 55 6.79 -7.19 -7.68
C ARG A 55 7.02 -6.28 -6.48
N TRP A 56 8.26 -5.93 -6.14
CA TRP A 56 8.57 -5.00 -5.05
C TRP A 56 8.36 -3.53 -5.46
N PHE A 57 8.38 -3.26 -6.76
CA PHE A 57 8.32 -1.92 -7.31
C PHE A 57 6.88 -1.46 -7.55
N ASN A 58 6.61 -0.19 -7.25
CA ASN A 58 5.38 0.50 -7.58
C ASN A 58 5.36 0.82 -9.08
N PRO A 59 4.50 0.18 -9.89
CA PRO A 59 4.44 0.43 -11.33
C PRO A 59 3.98 1.86 -11.66
N ALA A 60 3.33 2.54 -10.72
CA ALA A 60 2.91 3.92 -10.89
C ALA A 60 4.00 4.96 -10.58
N ALA A 61 5.18 4.55 -10.07
CA ALA A 61 6.27 5.46 -9.75
C ALA A 61 6.82 6.14 -11.02
N THR A 62 7.14 7.43 -10.92
CA THR A 62 7.61 8.23 -12.07
C THR A 62 8.83 7.62 -12.75
N ARG A 63 9.83 7.18 -11.97
CA ARG A 63 11.07 6.59 -12.48
C ARG A 63 10.83 5.26 -13.20
N VAL A 64 9.89 4.45 -12.71
CA VAL A 64 9.44 3.22 -13.40
C VAL A 64 8.73 3.57 -14.71
N LYS A 65 7.79 4.50 -14.69
CA LYS A 65 7.08 4.95 -15.91
C LYS A 65 8.00 5.55 -16.97
N SER A 66 9.06 6.24 -16.54
CA SER A 66 10.05 6.82 -17.44
C SER A 66 11.07 5.81 -17.98
N GLY A 67 11.11 4.58 -17.42
CA GLY A 67 12.10 3.56 -17.76
C GLY A 67 13.47 3.73 -17.10
N GLU A 68 13.65 4.74 -16.24
CA GLU A 68 14.88 4.93 -15.46
C GLU A 68 15.13 3.75 -14.49
N VAL A 69 14.04 3.18 -13.98
CA VAL A 69 14.07 1.93 -13.21
C VAL A 69 13.22 0.91 -13.95
N ASP A 70 13.84 -0.19 -14.37
CA ASP A 70 13.14 -1.33 -14.96
C ASP A 70 13.03 -2.48 -13.94
N PRO A 71 11.85 -2.73 -13.34
CA PRO A 71 11.64 -3.84 -12.43
C PRO A 71 11.90 -5.22 -13.05
N ALA A 72 11.71 -5.38 -14.36
CA ALA A 72 11.93 -6.64 -15.06
C ALA A 72 13.43 -6.97 -15.25
N SER A 73 14.30 -5.98 -15.07
CA SER A 73 15.76 -6.17 -15.12
C SER A 73 16.35 -6.87 -13.88
N PHE A 74 15.56 -7.03 -12.81
CA PHE A 74 15.99 -7.69 -11.59
C PHE A 74 15.57 -9.16 -11.60
N SER A 75 16.53 -10.05 -11.32
CA SER A 75 16.25 -11.47 -11.06
C SER A 75 16.12 -11.74 -9.56
N ASP A 76 15.63 -12.92 -9.18
CA ASP A 76 15.54 -13.34 -7.76
C ASP A 76 16.90 -13.81 -7.17
N THR A 77 18.02 -13.38 -7.75
CA THR A 77 19.36 -13.68 -7.21
C THR A 77 19.64 -12.86 -5.95
N PRO A 78 20.47 -13.35 -5.00
CA PRO A 78 20.82 -12.57 -3.81
C PRO A 78 21.41 -11.19 -4.12
N ALA A 79 22.21 -11.09 -5.19
CA ALA A 79 22.82 -9.84 -5.63
C ALA A 79 21.77 -8.82 -6.14
N ASP A 80 20.83 -9.27 -6.97
CA ASP A 80 19.76 -8.40 -7.48
C ASP A 80 18.76 -8.01 -6.38
N ARG A 81 18.45 -8.92 -5.45
CA ARG A 81 17.63 -8.62 -4.26
C ARG A 81 18.26 -7.52 -3.41
N ALA A 82 19.57 -7.62 -3.13
CA ALA A 82 20.29 -6.60 -2.38
C ALA A 82 20.33 -5.25 -3.13
N ARG A 83 20.57 -5.28 -4.45
CA ARG A 83 20.54 -4.08 -5.31
C ARG A 83 19.16 -3.42 -5.33
N ALA A 84 18.09 -4.21 -5.42
CA ALA A 84 16.72 -3.71 -5.38
C ALA A 84 16.38 -3.10 -4.01
N LEU A 85 16.69 -3.77 -2.91
CA LEU A 85 16.48 -3.24 -1.55
C LEU A 85 17.19 -1.89 -1.36
N ALA A 86 18.45 -1.78 -1.78
CA ALA A 86 19.19 -0.52 -1.70
C ALA A 86 18.52 0.60 -2.51
N ALA A 87 18.02 0.30 -3.71
CA ALA A 87 17.30 1.27 -4.54
C ALA A 87 15.97 1.71 -3.89
N LEU A 88 15.22 0.77 -3.30
CA LEU A 88 13.95 1.04 -2.62
C LEU A 88 14.14 1.87 -1.35
N CYS A 89 15.20 1.61 -0.57
CA CYS A 89 15.51 2.40 0.62
C CYS A 89 15.97 3.82 0.25
N ALA A 90 16.72 3.97 -0.85
CA ALA A 90 17.17 5.27 -1.34
C ALA A 90 16.03 6.11 -1.93
N ASP A 91 15.01 5.48 -2.52
CA ASP A 91 13.86 6.14 -3.10
C ASP A 91 12.56 5.40 -2.73
N PRO A 92 11.97 5.71 -1.55
CA PRO A 92 10.76 5.03 -1.07
C PRO A 92 9.54 5.17 -2.00
N LEU A 93 9.51 6.12 -2.94
CA LEU A 93 8.42 6.21 -3.92
C LEU A 93 8.36 5.01 -4.88
N LEU A 94 9.48 4.29 -5.02
CA LEU A 94 9.59 3.06 -5.78
C LEU A 94 8.93 1.87 -5.06
N ILE A 95 8.69 1.94 -3.76
CA ILE A 95 8.15 0.82 -2.99
C ILE A 95 6.69 0.57 -3.38
N ARG A 96 6.36 -0.67 -3.74
CA ARG A 96 4.97 -1.12 -3.91
C ARG A 96 4.25 -1.04 -2.56
N ARG A 97 3.11 -0.38 -2.57
CA ARG A 97 2.29 -0.07 -1.39
C ARG A 97 0.91 -0.72 -1.47
N PRO A 98 0.22 -0.92 -0.33
CA PRO A 98 0.70 -0.67 1.04
C PRO A 98 1.78 -1.65 1.50
N LEU A 99 2.53 -1.31 2.54
CA LEU A 99 3.25 -2.30 3.34
C LEU A 99 2.46 -2.53 4.63
N MET A 100 2.17 -3.79 4.96
CA MET A 100 1.33 -4.14 6.09
C MET A 100 2.06 -5.09 7.03
N GLU A 101 1.96 -4.83 8.33
CA GLU A 101 2.40 -5.73 9.39
C GLU A 101 1.22 -6.04 10.31
N ALA A 102 0.99 -7.31 10.62
CA ALA A 102 0.04 -7.74 11.64
C ALA A 102 0.47 -9.08 12.25
N GLY A 103 0.49 -9.16 13.59
CA GLY A 103 0.79 -10.42 14.29
C GLY A 103 2.18 -10.99 13.99
N GLY A 104 3.15 -10.15 13.63
CA GLY A 104 4.51 -10.58 13.25
C GLY A 104 4.66 -11.08 11.82
N GLU A 105 3.60 -11.02 11.02
CA GLU A 105 3.66 -11.27 9.58
C GLU A 105 3.66 -9.95 8.80
N PHE A 106 4.37 -9.97 7.67
CA PHE A 106 4.58 -8.82 6.80
C PHE A 106 4.04 -9.10 5.40
N ARG A 107 3.47 -8.08 4.75
CA ARG A 107 2.92 -8.15 3.40
C ARG A 107 3.22 -6.88 2.61
N CYS A 108 3.45 -7.04 1.31
CA CYS A 108 3.60 -5.96 0.36
C CYS A 108 2.49 -5.98 -0.70
N GLY A 109 1.82 -4.84 -0.87
CA GLY A 109 0.60 -4.72 -1.65
C GLY A 109 -0.63 -5.16 -0.86
N PHE A 110 -1.79 -5.10 -1.53
CA PHE A 110 -3.07 -5.48 -0.95
C PHE A 110 -3.76 -6.42 -1.94
N ASP A 111 -3.69 -7.73 -1.70
CA ASP A 111 -4.48 -8.73 -2.40
C ASP A 111 -5.64 -9.15 -1.49
N LEU A 112 -6.87 -8.99 -1.96
CA LEU A 112 -8.05 -9.24 -1.15
C LEU A 112 -8.09 -10.67 -0.61
N ARG A 113 -7.72 -11.66 -1.42
CA ARG A 113 -7.79 -13.06 -1.03
C ARG A 113 -6.67 -13.40 -0.06
N GLU A 114 -5.47 -12.88 -0.29
CA GLU A 114 -4.34 -13.10 0.63
C GLU A 114 -4.58 -12.43 1.98
N VAL A 115 -5.13 -11.21 1.99
CA VAL A 115 -5.43 -10.47 3.23
C VAL A 115 -6.59 -11.13 3.99
N ASP A 116 -7.64 -11.57 3.30
CA ASP A 116 -8.74 -12.31 3.89
C ASP A 116 -8.27 -13.63 4.52
N ALA A 117 -7.46 -14.41 3.79
CA ALA A 117 -6.90 -15.66 4.32
C ALA A 117 -5.94 -15.43 5.51
N TRP A 118 -5.33 -14.24 5.61
CA TRP A 118 -4.36 -13.91 6.65
C TRP A 118 -5.00 -13.42 7.95
N ILE A 119 -5.80 -12.35 7.89
CA ILE A 119 -6.36 -11.70 9.09
C ILE A 119 -7.90 -11.71 9.13
N GLY A 120 -8.54 -12.15 8.05
CA GLY A 120 -10.00 -12.26 7.92
C GLY A 120 -10.66 -10.92 7.59
N LEU A 121 -11.28 -10.79 6.43
CA LEU A 121 -12.00 -9.59 6.02
C LEU A 121 -13.52 -9.69 6.24
N GLU A 122 -14.04 -10.78 6.79
CA GLU A 122 -15.48 -10.93 7.02
C GLU A 122 -15.99 -10.14 8.23
N LYS A 123 -16.95 -9.23 7.94
CA LYS A 123 -18.37 -9.42 8.32
C LYS A 123 -19.31 -8.71 7.33
N GLY A 124 -20.04 -9.49 6.53
CA GLY A 124 -21.35 -9.10 5.98
C GLY A 124 -21.43 -8.46 4.58
N CYS A 125 -20.40 -8.54 3.73
CA CYS A 125 -20.48 -7.99 2.37
C CYS A 125 -19.83 -8.92 1.34
N ASP A 126 -20.60 -9.29 0.31
CA ASP A 126 -20.12 -9.96 -0.90
C ASP A 126 -19.00 -9.12 -1.55
N LEU A 127 -17.74 -9.50 -1.33
CA LEU A 127 -16.57 -8.85 -1.94
C LEU A 127 -16.45 -9.24 -3.42
N LYS A 128 -17.28 -8.62 -4.29
CA LYS A 128 -17.03 -8.57 -5.74
C LYS A 128 -16.40 -7.24 -6.12
N GLY A 129 -15.07 -7.21 -6.25
CA GLY A 129 -14.38 -6.10 -6.88
C GLY A 129 -12.86 -6.25 -6.81
N ASP A 130 -12.18 -6.15 -7.95
CA ASP A 130 -10.73 -6.15 -8.05
C ASP A 130 -10.19 -4.81 -7.55
N VAL A 131 -9.80 -4.74 -6.27
CA VAL A 131 -9.28 -3.53 -5.59
C VAL A 131 -7.78 -3.32 -5.86
N GLN A 132 -7.18 -4.13 -6.75
CA GLN A 132 -5.79 -3.97 -7.16
C GLN A 132 -5.59 -2.97 -8.30
N THR A 133 -6.65 -2.64 -9.05
CA THR A 133 -6.54 -1.77 -10.21
C THR A 133 -7.15 -0.40 -9.93
N CYS A 134 -6.34 0.65 -10.14
CA CYS A 134 -6.81 2.02 -10.23
C CYS A 134 -6.97 2.37 -11.71
N PRO A 135 -8.19 2.29 -12.29
CA PRO A 135 -8.50 3.15 -13.41
C PRO A 135 -8.88 4.51 -12.83
N TYR A 136 -8.02 5.49 -13.08
CA TYR A 136 -8.45 6.88 -13.10
C TYR A 136 -9.62 6.99 -14.10
N MET A 137 -10.70 7.67 -13.68
CA MET A 137 -11.98 7.95 -14.37
C MET A 137 -13.06 6.85 -14.23
N ASP A 138 -13.98 7.03 -13.29
CA ASP A 138 -15.27 7.66 -13.61
C ASP A 138 -15.99 8.07 -12.33
N VAL A 139 -16.38 9.35 -12.31
CA VAL A 139 -17.29 9.92 -11.31
C VAL A 139 -18.67 9.40 -11.68
N VAL A 140 -19.14 8.36 -11.00
CA VAL A 140 -20.56 8.00 -11.04
C VAL A 140 -21.25 8.66 -9.85
N GLU A 141 -22.06 9.65 -10.20
CA GLU A 141 -22.98 10.40 -9.34
C GLU A 141 -23.80 9.46 -8.44
N GLY A 142 -23.95 9.85 -7.18
CA GLY A 142 -24.93 9.22 -6.29
C GLY A 142 -24.52 9.12 -4.83
N CYS A 143 -24.11 10.22 -4.20
CA CYS A 143 -24.21 10.34 -2.74
C CYS A 143 -24.41 11.82 -2.39
N GLN A 144 -25.67 12.24 -2.44
CA GLN A 144 -26.10 13.53 -1.92
C GLN A 144 -25.96 13.55 -0.40
N ASP A 145 -25.46 14.69 0.06
CA ASP A 145 -25.74 15.32 1.35
C ASP A 145 -25.27 14.60 2.62
N ARG A 146 -24.15 15.08 3.15
CA ARG A 146 -24.20 16.15 4.16
C ARG A 146 -22.78 16.42 4.64
N PHE A 147 -22.28 17.63 4.47
CA PHE A 147 -21.52 18.35 5.50
C PHE A 147 -21.41 19.81 5.04
N GLN A 148 -22.34 20.62 5.54
CA GLN A 148 -22.23 22.08 5.50
C GLN A 148 -21.10 22.54 6.43
N ASP A 149 -20.40 23.57 5.96
CA ASP A 149 -19.67 24.62 6.68
C ASP A 149 -18.75 24.25 7.84
N SER A 150 -17.47 24.55 7.65
CA SER A 150 -16.89 25.71 8.36
C SER A 150 -15.55 26.10 7.74
N GLN A 151 -15.54 27.24 7.04
CA GLN A 151 -14.33 28.02 6.85
C GLN A 151 -13.98 28.74 8.16
N ALA A 152 -12.76 28.51 8.66
CA ALA A 152 -11.96 29.48 9.41
C ALA A 152 -10.50 29.00 9.33
N ARG A 153 -9.73 29.46 8.34
CA ARG A 153 -8.78 30.60 8.46
C ARG A 153 -8.00 30.60 9.78
N CYS A 154 -6.71 30.28 9.68
CA CYS A 154 -5.69 30.92 10.52
C CYS A 154 -4.80 31.73 9.57
N GLY A 155 -4.86 33.05 9.73
CA GLY A 155 -4.01 34.01 9.04
C GLY A 155 -2.64 34.13 9.73
N ALA A 156 -1.71 34.67 8.95
CA ALA A 156 -0.64 35.53 9.45
C ALA A 156 -1.21 36.87 9.94
#